data_AF-A0A942DMS7-F1
#
_entry.id   AF-A0A942DMS7-F1
#
_cell.length_a   1.000
_cell.length_b   1.000
_cell.length_c   1.000
_cell.angle_alpha   90.00
_cell.angle_beta   90.00
_cell.angle_gamma   90.00
#
_symmetry.space_group_name_H-M   'P 1'
#
loop_
_entity.id
_entity.type
_entity.pdbx_description
1 polymer ?
#
loop_
_entity_poly.entity_id
_entity_poly.type
_entity_poly.pdbx_seq_one_letter_code
_entity_poly.pdbx_strand_id
1 'polypeptide(L)'
;MFASSKPKPLRDVRYFESDEPPRPGESMPGYTSELYSFPKGAVALGQRIGMKCEELGISIGRADHLYVCVTPSLPATTIELSEYTREPWHRFVVCGLSYDFNTLTDERRLEAVTDLTFKALHLLVPDATAALDSLSQMIKSEGEALRVQIKYKETQKLLIHVEQNVAVHPRHTEIFVRVTNRQKQLTKETKVAEVRFYDEASSLVDRISITNNLLTIHPRKSFRASLITANYHVPIQLDLAELGVA
;
A
#
# COMPACT_ATOMS: atom_id res chain seq x y z
N MET A 1 10.73 -15.98 -28.34
CA MET A 1 9.60 -15.02 -28.26
C MET A 1 9.16 -14.93 -26.81
N PHE A 2 9.67 -13.97 -26.05
CA PHE A 2 9.16 -13.73 -24.69
C PHE A 2 7.91 -12.84 -24.82
N ALA A 3 6.78 -13.32 -24.30
CA ALA A 3 5.54 -12.58 -24.29
C ALA A 3 5.77 -11.16 -23.76
N SER A 4 5.32 -10.16 -24.53
CA SER A 4 5.25 -8.76 -24.12
C SER A 4 4.39 -8.67 -22.85
N SER A 5 5.02 -8.68 -21.67
CA SER A 5 4.30 -8.53 -20.41
C SER A 5 4.25 -7.05 -20.07
N LYS A 6 3.04 -6.48 -20.12
CA LYS A 6 2.78 -5.07 -19.82
C LYS A 6 3.30 -4.66 -18.44
N PRO A 7 3.69 -3.39 -18.26
CA PRO A 7 4.01 -2.85 -16.94
C PRO A 7 2.86 -3.07 -15.95
N LYS A 8 3.20 -3.25 -14.68
CA LYS A 8 2.25 -3.45 -13.58
C LYS A 8 2.39 -2.32 -12.56
N PRO A 9 1.28 -1.83 -11.99
CA PRO A 9 1.37 -0.94 -10.84
C PRO A 9 2.15 -1.60 -9.69
N LEU A 10 2.97 -0.81 -9.00
CA LEU A 10 3.60 -1.20 -7.75
C LEU A 10 2.51 -1.44 -6.70
N ARG A 11 2.61 -2.54 -5.97
CA ARG A 11 1.62 -2.99 -4.97
C ARG A 11 2.19 -3.10 -3.58
N ASP A 12 3.49 -3.39 -3.49
CA ASP A 12 4.13 -3.74 -2.23
C ASP A 12 5.53 -3.13 -2.15
N VAL A 13 5.87 -2.61 -0.98
CA VAL A 13 7.22 -2.14 -0.66
C VAL A 13 7.68 -2.83 0.61
N ARG A 14 8.86 -3.46 0.56
CA ARG A 14 9.46 -4.17 1.70
C ARG A 14 10.88 -3.72 1.93
N TYR A 15 11.31 -3.88 3.18
CA TYR A 15 12.61 -3.45 3.67
C TYR A 15 13.46 -4.65 4.05
N PHE A 16 14.67 -4.66 3.53
CA PHE A 16 15.68 -5.69 3.72
C PHE A 16 17.00 -5.05 4.13
N GLU A 17 17.91 -5.86 4.63
CA GLU A 17 19.27 -5.44 4.96
C GLU A 17 20.29 -6.51 4.59
N SER A 18 21.50 -6.04 4.34
CA SER A 18 22.67 -6.88 4.09
C SER A 18 23.93 -6.09 4.41
N ASP A 19 24.96 -6.77 4.93
CA ASP A 19 26.27 -6.14 5.15
C ASP A 19 26.83 -5.61 3.83
N GLU A 20 26.74 -6.39 2.75
CA GLU A 20 27.17 -6.03 1.40
C GLU A 20 26.01 -5.98 0.41
N PRO A 21 26.10 -5.23 -0.71
CA PRO A 21 25.09 -5.26 -1.77
C PRO A 21 24.82 -6.70 -2.27
N PRO A 22 23.55 -7.15 -2.33
CA PRO A 22 23.22 -8.51 -2.74
C PRO A 22 23.61 -8.77 -4.20
N ARG A 23 24.16 -9.97 -4.48
CA ARG A 23 24.64 -10.35 -5.81
C ARG A 23 23.87 -11.53 -6.41
N PRO A 24 23.75 -11.61 -7.75
CA PRO A 24 23.07 -12.73 -8.40
C PRO A 24 23.61 -14.10 -7.94
N GLY A 25 22.70 -15.00 -7.59
CA GLY A 25 23.04 -16.35 -7.10
C GLY A 25 23.14 -16.46 -5.57
N GLU A 26 23.19 -15.36 -4.84
CA GLU A 26 23.22 -15.37 -3.37
C GLU A 26 21.83 -15.58 -2.75
N SER A 27 21.83 -15.98 -1.48
CA SER A 27 20.63 -16.06 -0.64
C SER A 27 19.91 -14.72 -0.56
N MET A 28 18.61 -14.76 -0.28
CA MET A 28 17.84 -13.52 -0.11
C MET A 28 18.34 -12.76 1.13
N PRO A 29 18.54 -11.44 1.04
CA PRO A 29 18.84 -10.60 2.19
C PRO A 29 17.83 -10.79 3.33
N GLY A 30 18.28 -10.54 4.56
CA GLY A 30 17.43 -10.56 5.75
C GLY A 30 16.44 -9.39 5.77
N TYR A 31 15.35 -9.54 6.53
CA TYR A 31 14.49 -8.40 6.85
C TYR A 31 15.21 -7.46 7.82
N THR A 32 14.88 -6.17 7.78
CA THR A 32 15.49 -5.14 8.63
C THR A 32 15.23 -5.38 10.13
N SER A 33 16.15 -6.09 10.79
CA SER A 33 15.98 -6.51 12.20
C SER A 33 17.27 -6.85 12.94
N GLU A 34 18.34 -7.20 12.23
CA GLU A 34 19.65 -7.55 12.77
C GLU A 34 20.65 -6.38 12.66
N LEU A 35 20.80 -5.77 11.48
CA LEU A 35 21.74 -4.67 11.23
C LEU A 35 21.13 -3.30 11.54
N TYR A 36 19.88 -3.09 11.13
CA TYR A 36 19.15 -1.85 11.32
C TYR A 36 17.87 -2.07 12.10
N SER A 37 17.72 -1.30 13.17
CA SER A 37 16.50 -1.27 13.99
C SER A 37 15.43 -0.46 13.28
N PHE A 38 14.76 -1.01 12.27
CA PHE A 38 13.64 -0.30 11.63
C PHE A 38 12.46 -0.16 12.61
N PRO A 39 11.76 0.99 12.61
CA PRO A 39 10.63 1.19 13.51
C PRO A 39 9.48 0.26 13.11
N LYS A 40 8.64 -0.14 14.08
CA LYS A 40 7.48 -1.04 13.84
C LYS A 40 6.55 -0.53 12.73
N GLY A 41 6.48 0.79 12.56
CA GLY A 41 5.69 1.43 11.51
C GLY A 41 6.23 1.28 10.08
N ALA A 42 7.46 0.81 9.90
CA ALA A 42 8.08 0.70 8.57
C ALA A 42 7.29 -0.26 7.66
N VAL A 43 6.86 -1.42 8.17
CA VAL A 43 6.06 -2.35 7.37
C VAL A 43 4.77 -1.69 6.90
N ALA A 44 4.03 -1.04 7.80
CA ALA A 44 2.80 -0.33 7.43
C ALA A 44 3.05 0.83 6.46
N LEU A 45 4.16 1.56 6.60
CA LEU A 45 4.59 2.60 5.66
C LEU A 45 4.78 2.02 4.25
N GLY A 46 5.54 0.92 4.12
CA GLY A 46 5.78 0.27 2.83
C GLY A 46 4.47 -0.18 2.17
N GLN A 47 3.53 -0.71 2.96
CA GLN A 47 2.19 -1.07 2.48
C GLN A 47 1.37 0.14 2.04
N ARG A 48 1.38 1.26 2.79
CA ARG A 48 0.69 2.49 2.38
C ARG A 48 1.21 3.01 1.04
N ILE A 49 2.53 3.04 0.89
CA ILE A 49 3.18 3.48 -0.35
C ILE A 49 2.81 2.54 -1.49
N GLY A 50 2.96 1.23 -1.31
CA GLY A 50 2.62 0.22 -2.33
C GLY A 50 1.17 0.31 -2.77
N MET A 51 0.22 0.32 -1.83
CA MET A 51 -1.20 0.41 -2.14
C MET A 51 -1.59 1.73 -2.83
N LYS A 52 -0.97 2.86 -2.45
CA LYS A 52 -1.19 4.13 -3.15
C LYS A 52 -0.56 4.17 -4.53
N CYS A 53 0.62 3.60 -4.72
CA CYS A 53 1.18 3.45 -6.06
C CYS A 53 0.26 2.61 -6.95
N GLU A 54 -0.36 1.55 -6.40
CA GLU A 54 -1.34 0.75 -7.15
C GLU A 54 -2.56 1.59 -7.54
N GLU A 55 -3.12 2.33 -6.58
CA GLU A 55 -4.27 3.24 -6.80
C GLU A 55 -3.98 4.30 -7.87
N LEU A 56 -2.76 4.86 -7.87
CA LEU A 56 -2.32 5.90 -8.80
C LEU A 56 -1.78 5.34 -10.14
N GLY A 57 -1.66 4.02 -10.28
CA GLY A 57 -1.11 3.38 -11.48
C GLY A 57 0.40 3.58 -11.66
N ILE A 58 1.13 3.93 -10.60
CA ILE A 58 2.60 4.11 -10.63
C ILE A 58 3.26 2.73 -10.77
N SER A 59 4.11 2.58 -11.78
CA SER A 59 4.73 1.31 -12.15
C SER A 59 6.25 1.40 -12.15
N ILE A 60 6.93 0.44 -11.52
CA ILE A 60 8.40 0.28 -11.57
C ILE A 60 8.86 -0.67 -12.70
N GLY A 61 7.96 -0.94 -13.65
CA GLY A 61 8.17 -1.81 -14.79
C GLY A 61 7.36 -3.11 -14.66
N ARG A 62 8.01 -4.26 -14.79
CA ARG A 62 7.36 -5.57 -14.76
C ARG A 62 7.11 -6.09 -13.34
N ALA A 63 7.93 -5.63 -12.40
CA ALA A 63 7.80 -5.95 -10.98
C ALA A 63 6.65 -5.15 -10.38
N ASP A 64 5.86 -5.81 -9.55
CA ASP A 64 4.80 -5.20 -8.73
C ASP A 64 5.22 -5.10 -7.25
N HIS A 65 6.46 -5.51 -6.91
CA HIS A 65 7.04 -5.42 -5.58
C HIS A 65 8.40 -4.69 -5.62
N LEU A 66 8.58 -3.68 -4.77
CA LEU A 66 9.84 -2.98 -4.56
C LEU A 66 10.49 -3.45 -3.26
N TYR A 67 11.69 -3.99 -3.34
CA TYR A 67 12.48 -4.39 -2.19
C TYR A 67 13.63 -3.41 -1.98
N VAL A 68 13.58 -2.66 -0.89
CA VAL A 68 14.59 -1.68 -0.49
C VAL A 68 15.56 -2.37 0.46
N CYS A 69 16.76 -2.68 -0.03
CA CYS A 69 17.83 -3.29 0.75
C CYS A 69 18.79 -2.22 1.26
N VAL A 70 18.91 -2.04 2.57
CA VAL A 70 19.88 -1.13 3.17
C VAL A 70 21.20 -1.84 3.48
N THR A 71 22.32 -1.11 3.36
CA THR A 71 23.67 -1.65 3.60
C THR A 71 24.61 -0.56 4.12
N PRO A 72 25.53 -0.89 5.05
CA PRO A 72 26.58 0.02 5.48
C PRO A 72 27.71 0.19 4.46
N SER A 73 27.85 -0.74 3.51
CA SER A 73 28.97 -0.78 2.55
C SER A 73 28.84 0.23 1.40
N LEU A 74 27.70 0.92 1.30
CA LEU A 74 27.52 2.07 0.42
C LEU A 74 27.50 3.37 1.23
N PRO A 75 28.04 4.49 0.71
CA PRO A 75 27.93 5.78 1.36
C PRO A 75 26.47 6.12 1.66
N ALA A 76 26.22 6.72 2.83
CA ALA A 76 24.87 7.09 3.23
C ALA A 76 24.18 7.91 2.14
N THR A 77 22.91 7.61 1.88
CA THR A 77 22.05 8.23 0.84
C THR A 77 22.35 7.86 -0.61
N THR A 78 23.39 7.07 -0.89
CA THR A 78 23.60 6.45 -2.20
C THR A 78 22.49 5.44 -2.47
N ILE A 79 21.94 5.45 -3.68
CA ILE A 79 20.95 4.47 -4.13
C ILE A 79 21.40 3.90 -5.47
N GLU A 80 21.47 2.59 -5.53
CA GLU A 80 21.88 1.85 -6.72
C GLU A 80 20.79 0.87 -7.14
N LEU A 81 20.61 0.73 -8.45
CA LEU A 81 19.78 -0.33 -9.00
C LEU A 81 20.53 -1.66 -8.85
N SER A 82 19.88 -2.65 -8.26
CA SER A 82 20.45 -3.98 -8.18
C SER A 82 20.13 -4.81 -9.42
N GLU A 83 21.11 -5.57 -9.89
CA GLU A 83 20.86 -6.69 -10.82
C GLU A 83 20.34 -7.93 -10.08
N TYR A 84 20.35 -7.93 -8.74
CA TYR A 84 19.81 -9.01 -7.93
C TYR A 84 18.31 -9.18 -8.17
N THR A 85 17.94 -10.34 -8.68
CA THR A 85 16.56 -10.78 -8.83
C THR A 85 16.49 -12.27 -8.55
N ARG A 86 15.47 -12.69 -7.80
CA ARG A 86 15.15 -14.10 -7.51
C ARG A 86 13.91 -14.49 -8.28
N GLU A 87 12.95 -13.58 -8.33
CA GLU A 87 11.71 -13.73 -9.05
C GLU A 87 11.42 -12.49 -9.92
N PRO A 88 10.76 -12.66 -11.08
CA PRO A 88 10.49 -11.56 -12.01
C PRO A 88 9.47 -10.53 -11.49
N TRP A 89 8.78 -10.83 -10.38
CA TRP A 89 7.74 -9.96 -9.81
C TRP A 89 8.26 -8.97 -8.76
N HIS A 90 9.51 -9.11 -8.30
CA HIS A 90 10.13 -8.13 -7.41
C HIS A 90 11.36 -7.48 -8.05
N ARG A 91 11.68 -6.29 -7.56
CA ARG A 91 12.88 -5.55 -7.95
C ARG A 91 13.60 -5.03 -6.71
N PHE A 92 14.90 -5.20 -6.67
CA PHE A 92 15.73 -4.68 -5.60
C PHE A 92 16.34 -3.32 -5.97
N VAL A 93 16.38 -2.45 -4.97
CA VAL A 93 17.25 -1.28 -4.91
C VAL A 93 18.14 -1.42 -3.70
N VAL A 94 19.41 -1.04 -3.83
CA VAL A 94 20.37 -1.06 -2.73
C VAL A 94 20.59 0.36 -2.27
N CYS A 95 20.55 0.57 -0.96
CA CYS A 95 20.58 1.89 -0.35
C CYS A 95 21.67 1.94 0.72
N GLY A 96 22.61 2.88 0.58
CA GLY A 96 23.60 3.15 1.61
C GLY A 96 22.96 3.80 2.83
N LEU A 97 23.20 3.20 4.01
CA LEU A 97 22.70 3.68 5.29
C LEU A 97 23.82 3.59 6.33
N SER A 98 24.02 4.65 7.12
CA SER A 98 24.99 4.63 8.23
C SER A 98 24.39 3.91 9.44
N TYR A 99 25.22 3.23 10.23
CA TYR A 99 24.83 2.68 11.53
C TYR A 99 24.35 3.75 12.53
N ASP A 100 24.69 5.03 12.33
CA ASP A 100 24.14 6.14 13.11
C ASP A 100 22.61 6.19 13.06
N PHE A 101 21.99 5.60 12.03
CA PHE A 101 20.54 5.41 11.94
C PHE A 101 19.96 4.74 13.19
N ASN A 102 20.66 3.78 13.78
CA ASN A 102 20.20 3.05 14.96
C ASN A 102 20.17 3.92 16.24
N THR A 103 20.84 5.08 16.22
CA THR A 103 20.83 6.03 17.35
C THR A 103 19.65 7.01 17.30
N LEU A 104 18.92 7.05 16.18
CA LEU A 104 17.79 7.94 15.97
C LEU A 104 16.54 7.48 16.73
N THR A 105 15.65 8.42 17.04
CA THR A 105 14.31 8.09 17.55
C THR A 105 13.49 7.32 16.52
N ASP A 106 12.46 6.60 16.94
CA ASP A 106 11.57 5.85 16.04
C ASP A 106 10.95 6.77 14.97
N GLU A 107 10.57 8.00 15.33
CA GLU A 107 10.01 8.99 14.41
C GLU A 107 11.02 9.40 13.34
N ARG A 108 12.27 9.68 13.75
CA ARG A 108 13.34 10.08 12.82
C ARG A 108 13.79 8.92 11.93
N ARG A 109 13.79 7.69 12.45
CA ARG A 109 14.01 6.50 11.63
C ARG A 109 12.89 6.33 10.60
N LEU A 110 11.62 6.52 10.98
CA LEU A 110 10.51 6.39 10.05
C LEU A 110 10.55 7.47 8.96
N GLU A 111 10.92 8.70 9.31
CA GLU A 111 11.16 9.79 8.35
C GLU A 111 12.28 9.42 7.37
N ALA A 112 13.42 8.93 7.87
CA ALA A 112 14.54 8.51 7.03
C ALA A 112 14.18 7.34 6.10
N VAL A 113 13.41 6.35 6.59
CA VAL A 113 12.90 5.24 5.76
C VAL A 113 11.94 5.75 4.69
N THR A 114 11.07 6.71 5.03
CA THR A 114 10.16 7.35 4.08
C THR A 114 10.95 8.03 2.96
N ASP A 115 11.90 8.90 3.32
CA ASP A 115 12.71 9.63 2.35
C ASP A 115 13.55 8.69 1.47
N LEU A 116 14.13 7.65 2.07
CA LEU A 116 14.88 6.64 1.32
C LEU A 116 14.00 5.90 0.32
N THR A 117 12.78 5.52 0.73
CA THR A 117 11.81 4.85 -0.14
C THR A 117 11.44 5.72 -1.33
N PHE A 118 11.16 7.01 -1.12
CA PHE A 118 10.80 7.91 -2.22
C PHE A 118 11.99 8.20 -3.14
N LYS A 119 13.21 8.39 -2.61
CA LYS A 119 14.41 8.52 -3.44
C LYS A 119 14.60 7.31 -4.35
N ALA A 120 14.38 6.08 -3.83
CA ALA A 120 14.41 4.88 -4.65
C ALA A 120 13.32 4.85 -5.73
N LEU A 121 12.10 5.29 -5.41
CA LEU A 121 11.00 5.38 -6.37
C LEU A 121 11.28 6.40 -7.48
N HIS A 122 11.84 7.57 -7.16
CA HIS A 122 12.23 8.56 -8.16
C HIS A 122 13.32 8.04 -9.11
N LEU A 123 14.27 7.25 -8.59
CA LEU A 123 15.27 6.58 -9.42
C LEU A 123 14.65 5.57 -10.39
N LEU A 124 13.63 4.83 -9.94
CA LEU A 124 12.97 3.79 -10.73
C LEU A 124 11.95 4.33 -11.74
N VAL A 125 11.30 5.46 -11.43
CA VAL A 125 10.17 6.00 -12.21
C VAL A 125 10.29 7.52 -12.35
N PRO A 126 11.32 8.05 -13.04
CA PRO A 126 11.59 9.49 -13.12
C PRO A 126 10.42 10.28 -13.72
N ASP A 127 9.66 9.67 -14.64
CA ASP A 127 8.50 10.31 -15.29
C ASP A 127 7.32 10.52 -14.33
N ALA A 128 7.29 9.83 -13.18
CA ALA A 128 6.23 9.95 -12.18
C ALA A 128 6.57 10.93 -11.04
N THR A 129 7.61 11.77 -11.19
CA THR A 129 8.12 12.65 -10.13
C THR A 129 7.03 13.46 -9.43
N ALA A 130 6.18 14.17 -10.17
CA ALA A 130 5.10 14.97 -9.56
C ALA A 130 4.09 14.12 -8.76
N ALA A 131 3.78 12.90 -9.23
CA ALA A 131 2.90 11.98 -8.52
C ALA A 131 3.56 11.42 -7.25
N LEU A 132 4.87 11.13 -7.31
CA LEU A 132 5.66 10.67 -6.18
C LEU A 132 5.84 11.76 -5.11
N ASP A 133 6.05 13.01 -5.51
CA ASP A 133 6.13 14.15 -4.60
C ASP A 133 4.81 14.37 -3.85
N SER A 134 3.70 14.34 -4.59
CA SER A 134 2.35 14.41 -4.00
C SER A 134 2.08 13.25 -3.04
N LEU A 135 2.47 12.03 -3.42
CA LEU A 135 2.33 10.86 -2.54
C LEU A 135 3.21 10.96 -1.28
N SER A 136 4.44 11.44 -1.41
CA SER A 136 5.33 11.69 -0.27
C SER A 136 4.73 12.70 0.69
N GLN A 137 4.14 13.77 0.18
CA GLN A 137 3.44 14.76 0.99
C GLN A 137 2.25 14.13 1.73
N MET A 138 1.38 13.39 1.02
CA MET A 138 0.22 12.70 1.64
C MET A 138 0.66 11.73 2.74
N ILE A 139 1.69 10.91 2.50
CA ILE A 139 2.24 9.98 3.49
C ILE A 139 2.72 10.72 4.74
N LYS A 140 3.44 11.83 4.56
CA LYS A 140 3.97 12.64 5.67
C LYS A 140 2.87 13.38 6.44
N SER A 141 1.84 13.88 5.77
CA SER A 141 0.77 14.65 6.41
C SER A 141 -0.31 13.78 7.06
N GLU A 142 -0.68 12.66 6.44
CA GLU A 142 -1.79 11.83 6.89
C GLU A 142 -1.34 10.61 7.69
N GLY A 143 -0.12 10.11 7.46
CA GLY A 143 0.43 8.97 8.19
C GLY A 143 -0.50 7.76 8.18
N GLU A 144 -1.00 7.34 9.34
CA GLU A 144 -1.93 6.20 9.45
C GLU A 144 -3.38 6.55 9.11
N ALA A 145 -3.74 7.84 9.05
CA ALA A 145 -5.05 8.26 8.60
C ALA A 145 -5.20 8.18 7.08
N LEU A 146 -4.09 8.02 6.35
CA LEU A 146 -4.09 7.89 4.90
C LEU A 146 -4.97 6.73 4.46
N ARG A 147 -5.97 7.05 3.63
CA ARG A 147 -6.90 6.07 3.09
C ARG A 147 -6.49 5.63 1.70
N VAL A 148 -6.52 4.33 1.45
CA VAL A 148 -6.24 3.70 0.17
C VAL A 148 -7.51 3.05 -0.39
N GLN A 149 -7.73 3.18 -1.69
CA GLN A 149 -8.90 2.65 -2.35
C GLN A 149 -8.77 1.14 -2.56
N ILE A 150 -9.74 0.37 -2.07
CA ILE A 150 -9.84 -1.09 -2.29
C ILE A 150 -10.76 -1.37 -3.48
N LYS A 151 -11.85 -0.62 -3.58
CA LYS A 151 -12.86 -0.79 -4.64
C LYS A 151 -13.53 0.54 -4.92
N TYR A 152 -13.93 0.75 -6.16
CA TYR A 152 -14.86 1.82 -6.50
C TYR A 152 -15.95 1.29 -7.43
N LYS A 153 -17.10 1.96 -7.40
CA LYS A 153 -18.17 1.76 -8.38
C LYS A 153 -18.77 3.11 -8.74
N GLU A 154 -18.90 3.33 -10.04
CA GLU A 154 -19.55 4.49 -10.60
C GLU A 154 -20.84 4.09 -11.29
N THR A 155 -21.86 4.93 -11.13
CA THR A 155 -23.12 4.90 -11.86
C THR A 155 -23.45 6.32 -12.31
N GLN A 156 -24.51 6.49 -13.09
CA GLN A 156 -24.92 7.82 -13.54
C GLN A 156 -25.26 8.78 -12.37
N LYS A 157 -25.83 8.27 -11.27
CA LYS A 157 -26.22 9.08 -10.10
C LYS A 157 -25.17 9.09 -8.98
N LEU A 158 -24.43 7.99 -8.83
CA LEU A 158 -23.62 7.72 -7.64
C LEU A 158 -22.16 7.42 -7.96
N LEU A 159 -21.28 7.94 -7.12
CA LEU A 159 -19.88 7.55 -7.00
C LEU A 159 -19.67 6.89 -5.64
N ILE A 160 -19.17 5.67 -5.62
CA ILE A 160 -18.95 4.87 -4.41
C ILE A 160 -17.48 4.50 -4.32
N HIS A 161 -16.84 4.89 -3.24
CA HIS A 161 -15.49 4.48 -2.87
C HIS A 161 -15.54 3.59 -1.64
N VAL A 162 -14.82 2.47 -1.69
CA VAL A 162 -14.54 1.61 -0.55
C VAL A 162 -13.05 1.74 -0.29
N GLU A 163 -12.72 2.28 0.86
CA GLU A 163 -11.38 2.70 1.24
C GLU A 163 -10.98 1.99 2.54
N GLN A 164 -9.69 1.88 2.82
CA GLN A 164 -9.19 1.47 4.12
C GLN A 164 -8.00 2.33 4.54
N ASN A 165 -7.68 2.36 5.83
CA ASN A 165 -6.33 2.73 6.25
C ASN A 165 -5.41 1.49 6.33
N VAL A 166 -4.11 1.73 6.52
CA VAL A 166 -3.16 0.67 6.86
C VAL A 166 -2.56 1.00 8.21
N ALA A 167 -3.08 0.40 9.28
CA ALA A 167 -2.67 0.71 10.64
C ALA A 167 -1.38 -0.03 11.04
N VAL A 168 -0.63 0.54 11.98
CA VAL A 168 0.51 -0.17 12.60
C VAL A 168 -0.01 -1.18 13.60
N HIS A 169 0.32 -2.46 13.40
CA HIS A 169 -0.04 -3.55 14.32
C HIS A 169 0.42 -3.22 15.76
N PRO A 170 -0.41 -3.44 16.80
CA PRO A 170 -1.64 -4.24 16.83
C PRO A 170 -2.95 -3.52 16.50
N ARG A 171 -2.92 -2.27 16.02
CA ARG A 171 -4.15 -1.56 15.65
C ARG A 171 -4.83 -2.22 14.46
N HIS A 172 -6.16 -2.24 14.50
CA HIS A 172 -6.98 -2.73 13.40
C HIS A 172 -6.96 -1.76 12.22
N THR A 173 -7.09 -2.31 11.02
CA THR A 173 -7.40 -1.55 9.82
C THR A 173 -8.90 -1.29 9.78
N GLU A 174 -9.28 -0.03 9.55
CA GLU A 174 -10.65 0.42 9.40
C GLU A 174 -11.02 0.48 7.91
N ILE A 175 -12.23 0.04 7.58
CA ILE A 175 -12.80 0.11 6.24
C ILE A 175 -13.87 1.20 6.22
N PHE A 176 -13.80 2.09 5.25
CA PHE A 176 -14.72 3.20 5.04
C PHE A 176 -15.44 3.05 3.71
N VAL A 177 -16.69 3.52 3.67
CA VAL A 177 -17.43 3.67 2.43
C VAL A 177 -17.86 5.12 2.30
N ARG A 178 -17.49 5.72 1.19
CA ARG A 178 -17.88 7.07 0.80
C ARG A 178 -18.77 7.00 -0.44
N VAL A 179 -19.98 7.52 -0.31
CA VAL A 179 -20.98 7.55 -1.38
C VAL A 179 -21.36 8.98 -1.67
N THR A 180 -21.16 9.41 -2.92
CA THR A 180 -21.53 10.74 -3.40
C THR A 180 -22.66 10.62 -4.41
N ASN A 181 -23.79 11.28 -4.14
CA ASN A 181 -24.83 11.54 -5.13
C ASN A 181 -24.45 12.76 -5.96
N ARG A 182 -24.11 12.54 -7.23
CA ARG A 182 -23.63 13.57 -8.16
C ARG A 182 -24.71 14.57 -8.57
N GLN A 183 -25.97 14.17 -8.53
CA GLN A 183 -27.07 15.06 -8.90
C GLN A 183 -27.37 16.05 -7.77
N LYS A 184 -27.34 15.55 -6.52
CA LYS A 184 -27.64 16.35 -5.33
C LYS A 184 -26.41 16.96 -4.68
N GLN A 185 -25.21 16.58 -5.14
CA GLN A 185 -23.92 16.94 -4.52
C GLN A 185 -23.87 16.59 -3.02
N LEU A 186 -24.58 15.52 -2.62
CA LEU A 186 -24.60 15.02 -1.26
C LEU A 186 -23.60 13.87 -1.11
N THR A 187 -22.81 13.90 -0.05
CA THR A 187 -21.85 12.84 0.26
C THR A 187 -22.13 12.28 1.65
N LYS A 188 -22.12 10.96 1.76
CA LYS A 188 -22.15 10.22 3.02
C LYS A 188 -20.89 9.39 3.12
N GLU A 189 -20.23 9.48 4.26
CA GLU A 189 -19.06 8.68 4.59
C GLU A 189 -19.32 7.93 5.89
N THR A 190 -18.95 6.65 5.95
CA THR A 190 -19.19 5.83 7.14
C THR A 190 -18.10 4.78 7.28
N LYS A 191 -17.58 4.60 8.50
CA LYS A 191 -16.80 3.41 8.86
C LYS A 191 -17.74 2.21 8.89
N VAL A 192 -17.41 1.16 8.14
CA VAL A 192 -18.30 0.00 7.95
C VAL A 192 -17.78 -1.29 8.57
N ALA A 193 -16.48 -1.40 8.79
CA ALA A 193 -15.86 -2.58 9.36
C ALA A 193 -14.47 -2.25 9.92
N GLU A 194 -13.98 -3.14 10.76
CA GLU A 194 -12.59 -3.19 11.21
C GLU A 194 -12.07 -4.60 10.98
N VAL A 195 -10.84 -4.71 10.48
CA VAL A 195 -10.15 -5.98 10.26
C VAL A 195 -8.80 -5.97 10.95
N ARG A 196 -8.32 -7.16 11.33
CA ARG A 196 -7.07 -7.27 12.11
C ARG A 196 -5.85 -6.83 11.31
N PHE A 197 -5.82 -7.12 10.02
CA PHE A 197 -4.72 -6.79 9.12
C PHE A 197 -5.25 -6.20 7.80
N TYR A 198 -4.47 -5.30 7.19
CA TYR A 198 -4.86 -4.59 5.97
C TYR A 198 -5.12 -5.50 4.76
N ASP A 199 -4.51 -6.69 4.72
CA ASP A 199 -4.67 -7.65 3.62
C ASP A 199 -6.00 -8.43 3.70
N GLU A 200 -6.67 -8.38 4.86
CA GLU A 200 -7.96 -9.03 5.08
C GLU A 200 -9.13 -8.26 4.43
N ALA A 201 -9.06 -6.92 4.33
CA ALA A 201 -10.16 -6.11 3.84
C ALA A 201 -10.61 -6.46 2.42
N SER A 202 -9.67 -6.88 1.57
CA SER A 202 -9.94 -7.36 0.20
C SER A 202 -10.79 -8.64 0.14
N SER A 203 -10.94 -9.34 1.27
CA SER A 203 -11.84 -10.49 1.42
C SER A 203 -13.27 -10.08 1.72
N LEU A 204 -13.47 -8.94 2.39
CA LEU A 204 -14.79 -8.38 2.72
C LEU A 204 -15.42 -7.62 1.54
N VAL A 205 -14.60 -7.23 0.55
CA VAL A 205 -15.00 -6.32 -0.53
C VAL A 205 -14.76 -6.94 -1.91
N ASP A 206 -15.83 -7.25 -2.64
CA ASP A 206 -15.77 -7.72 -4.03
C ASP A 206 -16.77 -7.02 -4.95
N ARG A 207 -18.06 -7.34 -4.81
CA ARG A 207 -19.12 -6.81 -5.68
C ARG A 207 -19.94 -5.76 -4.92
N ILE A 208 -20.22 -4.63 -5.57
CA ILE A 208 -21.10 -3.58 -5.03
C ILE A 208 -22.43 -3.61 -5.79
N SER A 209 -23.55 -3.77 -5.09
CA SER A 209 -24.92 -3.72 -5.64
C SER A 209 -25.76 -2.69 -4.89
N ILE A 210 -26.77 -2.15 -5.57
CA ILE A 210 -27.70 -1.18 -5.00
C ILE A 210 -29.11 -1.63 -5.35
N THR A 211 -29.99 -1.74 -4.36
CA THR A 211 -31.40 -2.14 -4.55
C THR A 211 -32.24 -1.41 -3.52
N ASN A 212 -33.28 -0.69 -3.95
CA ASN A 212 -34.18 0.05 -3.06
C ASN A 212 -33.45 0.93 -2.02
N ASN A 213 -32.52 1.79 -2.47
CA ASN A 213 -31.65 2.62 -1.63
C ASN A 213 -30.68 1.87 -0.70
N LEU A 214 -30.66 0.54 -0.70
CA LEU A 214 -29.70 -0.25 0.06
C LEU A 214 -28.46 -0.53 -0.78
N LEU A 215 -27.31 -0.03 -0.34
CA LEU A 215 -26.01 -0.42 -0.88
C LEU A 215 -25.54 -1.68 -0.16
N THR A 216 -25.14 -2.69 -0.93
CA THR A 216 -24.60 -3.95 -0.42
C THR A 216 -23.24 -4.22 -1.05
N ILE A 217 -22.23 -4.41 -0.20
CA ILE A 217 -20.88 -4.83 -0.57
C ILE A 217 -20.75 -6.30 -0.21
N HIS A 218 -20.64 -7.13 -1.25
CA HIS A 218 -20.53 -8.58 -1.11
C HIS A 218 -19.08 -8.98 -0.85
N PRO A 219 -18.84 -9.95 0.04
CA PRO A 219 -17.51 -10.50 0.25
C PRO A 219 -17.03 -11.28 -0.97
N ARG A 220 -15.71 -11.43 -1.07
CA ARG A 220 -15.07 -12.22 -2.13
C ARG A 220 -15.44 -13.69 -1.98
N LYS A 221 -15.81 -14.33 -3.10
CA LYS A 221 -16.14 -15.76 -3.14
C LYS A 221 -14.89 -16.61 -3.40
N SER A 222 -14.10 -16.86 -2.35
CA SER A 222 -13.00 -17.83 -2.40
C SER A 222 -12.85 -18.55 -1.06
N PHE A 223 -12.22 -19.73 -1.04
CA PHE A 223 -11.96 -20.47 0.19
C PHE A 223 -11.19 -19.61 1.21
N ARG A 224 -10.09 -18.98 0.79
CA ARG A 224 -9.31 -18.09 1.66
C ARG A 224 -10.13 -16.91 2.17
N ALA A 225 -10.93 -16.28 1.31
CA ALA A 225 -11.80 -15.18 1.74
C ALA A 225 -12.85 -15.67 2.75
N SER A 226 -13.41 -16.86 2.57
CA SER A 226 -14.41 -17.42 3.49
C SER A 226 -13.86 -17.65 4.90
N LEU A 227 -12.58 -18.07 5.02
CA LEU A 227 -11.91 -18.23 6.31
C LEU A 227 -11.76 -16.89 7.04
N ILE A 228 -11.44 -15.82 6.29
CA ILE A 228 -11.31 -14.47 6.84
C ILE A 228 -12.68 -13.93 7.21
N THR A 229 -13.65 -13.97 6.29
CA THR A 229 -14.98 -13.38 6.48
C THR A 229 -15.82 -14.08 7.53
N ALA A 230 -15.48 -15.32 7.93
CA ALA A 230 -16.12 -15.99 9.06
C ALA A 230 -16.00 -15.22 10.38
N ASN A 231 -15.01 -14.31 10.48
CA ASN A 231 -14.77 -13.49 11.67
C ASN A 231 -15.44 -12.10 11.59
N TYR A 232 -16.17 -11.79 10.52
CA TYR A 232 -16.68 -10.44 10.25
C TYR A 232 -18.15 -10.43 9.82
N HIS A 233 -18.81 -9.29 10.02
CA HIS A 233 -20.19 -9.10 9.58
C HIS A 233 -20.24 -8.79 8.08
N VAL A 234 -20.63 -9.78 7.27
CA VAL A 234 -20.77 -9.66 5.81
C VAL A 234 -22.11 -10.24 5.34
N PRO A 235 -22.71 -9.73 4.23
CA PRO A 235 -22.24 -8.59 3.44
C PRO A 235 -22.37 -7.27 4.20
N ILE A 236 -21.53 -6.29 3.85
CA ILE A 236 -21.63 -4.94 4.42
C ILE A 236 -22.82 -4.24 3.77
N GLN A 237 -23.69 -3.63 4.57
CA GLN A 237 -24.90 -2.95 4.12
C GLN A 237 -24.99 -1.51 4.63
N LEU A 238 -25.40 -0.60 3.75
CA LEU A 238 -25.54 0.83 4.04
C LEU A 238 -26.83 1.36 3.44
N ASP A 239 -27.63 2.04 4.26
CA ASP A 239 -28.81 2.77 3.79
C ASP A 239 -28.41 4.12 3.18
N LEU A 240 -28.85 4.35 1.94
CA LEU A 240 -28.63 5.55 1.16
C LEU A 240 -29.88 6.46 1.09
N ALA A 241 -30.93 6.21 1.87
CA ALA A 241 -32.15 7.02 1.87
C ALA A 241 -31.86 8.53 2.01
N GLU A 242 -30.94 8.89 2.89
CA GLU A 242 -30.49 10.28 3.13
C GLU A 242 -29.81 10.93 1.91
N LEU A 243 -29.23 10.12 1.01
CA LEU A 243 -28.65 10.61 -0.24
C LEU A 243 -29.71 10.78 -1.35
N GLY A 244 -30.95 10.40 -1.09
CA GLY A 244 -32.07 10.54 -2.00
C GLY A 244 -31.82 9.88 -3.36
N VAL A 245 -31.44 8.60 -3.31
CA VAL A 245 -31.02 7.77 -4.46
C VAL A 245 -32.19 7.31 -5.34
N ALA A 246 -33.42 7.30 -4.79
CA ALA A 246 -34.67 7.01 -5.50
C ALA A 246 -34.78 7.83 -6.80
#